data_AF-A0A932CJC3-F1
#
_entry.id   AF-A0A932CJC3-F1
#
_cell.length_a   1.000
_cell.length_b   1.000
_cell.length_c   1.000
_cell.angle_alpha   90.00
_cell.angle_beta   90.00
_cell.angle_gamma   90.00
#
_symmetry.space_group_name_H-M   'P 1'
#
loop_
_entity.id
_entity.type
_entity.pdbx_description
1 polymer ?
#
loop_
_entity_poly.entity_id
_entity_poly.type
_entity_poly.pdbx_seq_one_letter_code
_entity_poly.pdbx_strand_id
1 'polypeptide(L)' 'MIALVRVAVLAAIVGLVIFVLWKALQLRQSGEGRRIIPFCSKCESNRYVAANAGTDPRYPERRYAWYCQRCQEGF' A
#
# COMPACT_ATOMS: atom_id res chain seq x y z
N MET A 1 10.88 46.46 1.64
CA MET A 1 10.33 45.57 2.68
C MET A 1 9.15 44.74 2.18
N ILE A 2 8.12 45.35 1.58
CA ILE A 2 6.92 44.64 1.08
C ILE A 2 7.25 43.57 0.03
N ALA A 3 8.21 43.82 -0.87
CA ALA A 3 8.62 42.85 -1.90
C ALA A 3 9.26 41.58 -1.30
N LEU A 4 10.11 41.73 -0.27
CA LEU A 4 10.75 40.61 0.42
C LEU A 4 9.72 39.74 1.18
N VAL A 5 8.72 40.38 1.80
CA VAL A 5 7.62 39.67 2.47
C VAL A 5 6.78 38.86 1.47
N ARG A 6 6.49 39.42 0.29
CA ARG A 6 5.75 38.71 -0.77
C ARG A 6 6.50 37.48 -1.28
N VAL A 7 7.81 37.59 -1.46
CA VAL A 7 8.66 36.46 -1.89
C VAL A 7 8.71 35.37 -0.80
N ALA A 8 8.83 35.75 0.47
CA ALA A 8 8.81 34.80 1.58
C ALA A 8 7.45 34.05 1.68
N VAL A 9 6.34 34.77 1.50
CA VAL A 9 4.99 34.17 1.51
C VAL A 9 4.81 33.20 0.33
N LEU A 10 5.25 33.57 -0.87
CA LEU A 10 5.21 32.69 -2.04
C LEU A 10 6.04 31.41 -1.83
N ALA A 11 7.24 31.54 -1.28
CA ALA A 11 8.10 30.38 -0.97
C ALA A 11 7.45 29.45 0.07
N ALA A 12 6.80 30.01 1.09
CA ALA A 12 6.09 29.24 2.10
C ALA A 12 4.89 28.47 1.50
N ILE A 13 4.11 29.09 0.61
CA ILE A 13 2.99 28.45 -0.07
C ILE A 13 3.48 27.30 -0.96
N VAL A 14 4.52 27.54 -1.76
CA VAL A 14 5.10 26.49 -2.64
C VAL A 14 5.65 25.33 -1.80
N GLY A 15 6.36 25.61 -0.70
CA GLY A 15 6.84 24.60 0.23
C GLY A 15 5.71 23.77 0.85
N LEU A 16 4.62 24.42 1.27
CA LEU A 16 3.44 23.74 1.82
C LEU A 16 2.78 22.82 0.80
N VAL A 17 2.62 23.29 -0.45
CA VAL A 17 2.02 22.49 -1.54
C VAL A 17 2.86 21.24 -1.83
N ILE A 18 4.19 21.39 -1.92
CA ILE A 18 5.10 20.25 -2.13
C ILE A 18 5.02 19.26 -0.96
N PHE A 19 4.98 19.76 0.28
CA PHE A 19 4.89 18.91 1.47
C PHE A 19 3.57 18.12 1.53
N VAL A 20 2.43 18.75 1.24
CA VAL A 20 1.12 18.09 1.22
C VAL A 20 1.07 17.03 0.11
N LEU A 21 1.59 17.33 -1.08
CA LEU A 21 1.67 16.36 -2.19
C LEU A 21 2.54 15.17 -1.82
N TRP A 22 3.71 15.39 -1.21
CA TRP A 22 4.59 14.31 -0.77
C TRP A 22 3.93 13.42 0.28
N LYS A 23 3.21 14.00 1.25
CA LYS A 23 2.44 13.24 2.24
C LYS A 23 1.27 12.47 1.63
N ALA A 24 0.58 13.05 0.64
CA ALA A 24 -0.48 12.36 -0.08
C ALA A 24 0.05 11.15 -0.87
N LEU A 25 1.24 11.26 -1.48
CA LEU A 25 1.93 10.15 -2.13
C LEU A 25 2.34 9.05 -1.14
N GLN A 26 2.88 9.42 0.03
CA GLN A 26 3.23 8.45 1.08
C GLN A 26 2.02 7.67 1.61
N LEU A 27 0.87 8.35 1.77
CA LEU A 27 -0.38 7.72 2.21
C LEU A 27 -0.91 6.74 1.16
N ARG A 28 -0.84 7.09 -0.13
CA ARG A 28 -1.26 6.18 -1.22
C ARG A 28 -0.37 4.94 -1.36
N GLN A 29 0.93 5.04 -1.07
CA GLN A 29 1.84 3.90 -1.16
C GLN A 29 1.75 2.93 0.04
N SER A 30 1.14 3.34 1.16
CA SER A 30 1.05 2.50 2.38
C SER A 30 -0.35 1.89 2.64
N GLY A 31 -1.33 2.19 1.79
CA GLY A 31 -2.76 2.05 2.09
C GLY A 31 -3.40 0.69 1.77
N GLU A 32 -3.52 0.32 0.50
CA GLU A 32 -4.80 -0.32 0.12
C GLU A 32 -4.78 -1.80 -0.30
N GLY A 33 -3.63 -2.46 -0.41
CA GLY A 33 -3.59 -3.77 -1.10
C GLY A 33 -3.60 -5.04 -0.22
N ARG A 34 -3.20 -4.96 1.06
CA ARG A 34 -2.73 -6.15 1.82
C ARG A 34 -3.27 -6.29 3.25
N ARG A 35 -4.37 -5.62 3.60
CA ARG A 35 -4.85 -5.63 5.01
C ARG A 35 -5.96 -6.61 5.32
N ILE A 36 -6.59 -7.22 4.32
CA ILE A 36 -7.68 -8.18 4.54
C ILE A 36 -7.18 -9.56 4.13
N ILE A 37 -6.91 -10.41 5.13
CA ILE A 37 -6.57 -11.81 4.91
C ILE A 37 -7.83 -12.51 4.40
N PRO A 38 -7.82 -13.11 3.19
CA PRO A 38 -9.00 -13.76 2.64
C PRO A 38 -9.37 -15.01 3.43
N PHE A 39 -10.66 -15.33 3.42
CA PHE A 39 -11.19 -16.53 4.03
C PHE A 39 -11.09 -17.71 3.06
N CYS A 40 -10.44 -18.80 3.47
CA CYS A 40 -10.42 -20.02 2.67
C CYS A 40 -11.68 -20.84 2.94
N SER A 41 -12.58 -20.91 1.95
CA SER A 41 -13.85 -21.66 2.05
C SER A 41 -13.64 -23.15 2.31
N LYS A 42 -12.61 -23.75 1.74
CA LYS A 42 -12.29 -25.18 1.93
C LYS A 42 -11.78 -25.52 3.34
N CYS A 43 -11.10 -24.58 3.99
CA CYS A 43 -10.62 -24.75 5.37
C CYS A 43 -11.60 -24.18 6.40
N GLU A 44 -12.65 -23.50 5.95
CA GLU A 44 -13.56 -22.68 6.76
C GLU A 44 -12.79 -21.77 7.73
N SER A 45 -11.62 -21.27 7.30
CA SER A 45 -10.69 -20.57 8.16
C SER A 45 -9.69 -19.73 7.37
N ASN A 46 -9.18 -18.67 7.98
CA ASN A 46 -8.05 -17.89 7.49
C ASN A 46 -6.70 -18.33 8.12
N ARG A 47 -6.70 -19.30 9.03
CA ARG A 47 -5.50 -19.72 9.79
C ARG A 47 -4.34 -20.21 8.91
N TYR A 48 -4.67 -20.78 7.75
CA TYR A 48 -3.68 -21.33 6.81
C TYR A 48 -3.38 -20.40 5.64
N VAL A 49 -3.91 -19.18 5.65
CA VAL A 49 -3.73 -18.20 4.59
C VAL A 49 -2.51 -17.34 4.90
N ALA A 50 -1.52 -17.38 4.03
CA ALA A 50 -0.28 -16.63 4.14
C ALA A 50 -0.20 -15.58 3.02
N ALA A 51 0.46 -14.45 3.31
CA ALA A 51 0.77 -13.46 2.30
C ALA A 51 1.76 -14.06 1.30
N ASN A 52 1.48 -13.89 0.02
CA ASN A 52 2.40 -14.27 -1.03
C ASN A 52 3.41 -13.14 -1.25
N ALA A 53 4.67 -13.39 -0.89
CA ALA A 53 5.78 -12.45 -1.08
C ALA A 53 6.48 -12.62 -2.44
N GLY A 54 5.89 -13.35 -3.38
CA GLY A 54 6.50 -13.66 -4.68
C GLY A 54 7.62 -14.70 -4.61
N THR A 55 7.76 -15.38 -3.48
CA THR A 55 8.74 -16.44 -3.26
C THR A 55 8.23 -17.82 -3.70
N ASP A 56 6.91 -18.00 -3.82
CA ASP A 56 6.32 -19.27 -4.27
C ASP A 56 6.16 -19.26 -5.80
N PRO A 57 6.85 -20.15 -6.55
CA PRO A 57 6.77 -20.19 -8.00
C PRO A 57 5.37 -20.59 -8.53
N ARG A 58 4.49 -21.16 -7.69
CA ARG A 58 3.12 -21.53 -8.07
C ARG A 58 2.15 -20.35 -8.03
N TYR A 59 2.47 -19.34 -7.22
CA TYR A 59 1.65 -18.15 -7.05
C TYR A 59 2.50 -16.92 -7.40
N PRO A 60 2.46 -16.43 -8.63
CA PRO A 60 3.13 -15.17 -8.95
C PRO A 60 2.47 -14.03 -8.15
N GLU A 61 3.27 -13.23 -7.44
CA GLU A 61 2.82 -12.11 -6.59
C GLU A 61 1.91 -11.13 -7.34
N ARG A 62 2.12 -10.98 -8.65
CA ARG A 62 1.30 -10.12 -9.52
C ARG A 62 -0.14 -10.62 -9.70
N ARG A 63 -0.42 -11.88 -9.36
CA ARG A 63 -1.73 -12.53 -9.60
C ARG A 63 -2.44 -12.93 -8.32
N TYR A 64 -1.70 -13.37 -7.31
CA TYR A 64 -2.24 -13.80 -6.03
C TYR A 64 -1.47 -13.13 -4.91
N ALA A 65 -2.14 -12.32 -4.10
CA ALA A 65 -1.55 -11.64 -2.95
C ALA A 65 -1.53 -12.52 -1.71
N TRP A 66 -2.38 -13.56 -1.67
CA TRP A 66 -2.46 -14.52 -0.59
C TRP A 66 -2.51 -15.95 -1.14
N TYR A 67 -2.14 -16.92 -0.33
CA TYR A 67 -2.33 -18.33 -0.67
C TYR A 67 -2.61 -19.16 0.57
N CYS A 68 -3.45 -20.19 0.42
CA CYS A 68 -3.70 -21.15 1.49
C CYS A 68 -2.64 -22.24 1.44
N GLN A 69 -1.85 -22.37 2.51
CA GLN A 69 -0.78 -23.37 2.62
C GLN A 69 -1.32 -24.81 2.64
N ARG A 70 -2.55 -25.00 3.11
CA ARG A 70 -3.20 -26.31 3.21
C ARG A 70 -3.88 -26.74 1.92
N CYS A 71 -4.60 -25.83 1.26
CA CYS A 71 -5.36 -26.11 0.04
C CYS A 71 -4.55 -25.85 -1.23
N GLN A 72 -3.42 -25.14 -1.14
CA GLN A 72 -2.64 -24.70 -2.29
C GLN A 72 -3.51 -23.95 -3.31
N GLU A 73 -4.27 -22.98 -2.81
CA GLU A 73 -5.08 -22.05 -3.62
C GLU A 73 -4.56 -20.63 -3.44
N GLY A 74 -4.44 -19.89 -4.54
CA GLY A 74 -4.10 -18.48 -4.55
C GLY A 74 -5.35 -17.60 -4.49
N PHE A 75 -5.25 -16.47 -3.80
CA PHE A 75 -6.28 -15.44 -3.67
C PHE A 75 -5.72 -14.06 -4.01
#